data_AF-A0A662X0F6-F1
#
_entry.id   AF-A0A662X0F6-F1
#
_cell.length_a   1.000
_cell.length_b   1.000
_cell.length_c   1.000
_cell.angle_alpha   90.00
_cell.angle_beta   90.00
_cell.angle_gamma   90.00
#
_symmetry.space_group_name_H-M   'P 1'
#
loop_
_entity.id
_entity.type
_entity.pdbx_description
1 polymer ?
#
loop_
_entity_poly.entity_id
_entity_poly.type
_entity_poly.pdbx_seq_one_letter_code
_entity_poly.pdbx_strand_id
1 'polypeptide(L)'
;PTEMYPTPIRSTCHGISAACGKAGAAIGSFGFSIWVADDGFGYAGAFYTFFGIAFLAIPLTWFCVFDNNVPIEEMDAEFYKKLNGADEFTRESFASKGAEMDKEIGYKASITPNVSA
;
A
#
# COMPACT_ATOMS: atom_id res chain seq x y z
N PRO A 1 -8.52 19.69 -2.55
CA PRO A 1 -7.70 18.53 -2.94
C PRO A 1 -7.57 17.53 -1.77
N THR A 2 -8.52 16.61 -1.68
CA THR A 2 -8.56 15.55 -0.64
C THR A 2 -8.94 14.20 -1.24
N GLU A 3 -8.87 14.10 -2.57
CA GLU A 3 -9.51 13.05 -3.37
C GLU A 3 -8.47 12.06 -3.94
N MET A 4 -7.36 11.91 -3.21
CA MET A 4 -6.29 10.96 -3.54
C MET A 4 -6.67 9.50 -3.24
N TYR A 5 -7.63 9.28 -2.34
CA TYR A 5 -7.94 7.95 -1.82
C TYR A 5 -9.45 7.65 -1.89
N PRO A 6 -9.84 6.45 -2.36
CA PRO A 6 -11.23 5.99 -2.31
C PRO A 6 -11.70 5.92 -0.85
N THR A 7 -12.99 6.20 -0.64
CA THR A 7 -13.65 6.30 0.67
C THR A 7 -13.33 5.13 1.61
N PRO A 8 -13.31 3.85 1.15
CA PRO A 8 -13.07 2.71 2.02
C PRO A 8 -11.68 2.67 2.69
N ILE A 9 -10.64 3.22 2.04
CA ILE A 9 -9.25 3.18 2.54
C ILE A 9 -8.73 4.55 3.00
N ARG A 10 -9.51 5.61 2.77
CA ARG A 10 -9.14 6.99 3.08
C ARG A 10 -8.69 7.18 4.52
N SER A 11 -9.41 6.61 5.49
CA SER A 11 -9.08 6.76 6.92
C SER A 11 -7.70 6.20 7.27
N THR A 12 -7.38 5.01 6.75
CA THR A 12 -6.08 4.36 6.97
C THR A 12 -4.95 5.13 6.28
N CYS A 13 -5.11 5.49 5.01
CA CYS A 13 -4.11 6.26 4.27
C CYS A 13 -3.86 7.63 4.89
N HIS A 14 -4.92 8.34 5.29
CA HIS A 14 -4.81 9.62 5.99
C HIS A 14 -4.15 9.46 7.37
N GLY A 15 -4.49 8.40 8.11
CA GLY A 15 -3.89 8.09 9.40
C GLY A 15 -2.38 7.85 9.31
N ILE A 16 -1.92 7.07 8.33
CA ILE A 16 -0.49 6.83 8.10
C ILE A 16 0.22 8.14 7.72
N SER A 17 -0.36 8.91 6.79
CA SER A 17 0.21 10.20 6.39
C SER A 17 0.32 11.17 7.58
N ALA A 18 -0.69 11.21 8.45
CA ALA A 18 -0.68 12.03 9.66
C ALA A 18 0.37 11.53 10.67
N ALA A 19 0.54 10.22 10.82
CA ALA A 19 1.57 9.64 11.67
C ALA A 19 2.98 10.00 11.18
N CYS A 20 3.24 9.91 9.87
CA CYS A 20 4.52 10.33 9.28
C CYS A 20 4.83 11.81 9.56
N GLY A 21 3.84 12.70 9.39
CA GLY A 21 4.01 14.12 9.70
C GLY A 21 4.34 14.37 11.18
N LYS A 22 3.65 13.69 12.10
CA LYS A 22 3.93 13.78 13.54
C LYS A 22 5.30 13.23 13.91
N ALA A 23 5.71 12.09 13.33
CA ALA A 23 7.02 11.51 13.55
C ALA A 23 8.14 12.45 13.08
N GLY A 24 8.00 13.04 11.89
CA GLY A 24 8.94 14.03 11.37
C GLY A 24 9.07 15.26 12.28
N ALA A 25 7.95 15.78 12.79
CA ALA A 25 7.94 16.90 13.74
C ALA A 25 8.66 16.56 15.05
N ALA A 26 8.48 15.35 15.57
CA ALA A 26 9.19 14.89 16.77
C ALA A 26 10.71 14.79 16.53
N ILE A 27 11.14 14.18 15.42
CA ILE A 27 12.56 14.08 15.06
C ILE A 27 13.18 15.47 14.89
N GLY A 28 12.49 16.39 14.21
CA GLY A 28 12.94 17.77 14.07
C GLY A 28 13.07 18.47 15.43
N SER A 29 12.09 18.32 16.32
CA SER A 29 12.08 19.03 17.60
C SER A 29 13.16 18.54 18.57
N PHE A 30 13.36 17.23 18.67
CA PHE A 30 14.35 16.65 19.59
C PHE A 30 15.74 16.52 18.97
N GLY A 31 15.83 16.25 17.66
CA GLY A 31 17.10 16.08 16.96
C GLY A 31 17.81 17.39 16.67
N PHE A 32 17.06 18.49 16.47
CA PHE A 32 17.66 19.78 16.13
C PHE A 32 18.58 20.32 17.22
N SER A 33 18.21 20.20 18.49
CA SER A 33 19.05 20.65 19.61
C SER A 33 20.37 19.87 19.69
N ILE A 34 20.34 18.56 19.38
CA ILE A 34 21.52 17.70 19.34
C ILE A 34 22.43 18.11 18.19
N TRP A 35 21.87 18.34 17.00
CA TRP A 35 22.62 18.74 15.81
C TRP A 35 23.31 20.10 15.97
N VAL A 36 22.62 21.04 16.62
CA VAL A 36 23.15 22.39 16.85
C VAL A 36 24.22 22.43 17.93
N ALA A 37 24.13 21.54 18.93
CA ALA A 37 25.10 21.46 20.02
C ALA A 37 26.44 20.84 19.59
N ASP A 38 26.51 20.24 18.40
CA ASP A 38 27.74 19.73 17.81
C ASP A 38 28.47 20.85 17.03
N ASP A 39 29.70 21.15 17.43
CA ASP A 39 30.52 22.22 16.82
C ASP A 39 30.87 21.97 15.34
N GLY A 40 30.82 20.71 14.87
CA GLY A 40 31.09 20.36 13.48
C GLY A 40 29.89 20.52 12.55
N PHE A 41 28.67 20.40 13.07
CA PHE A 41 27.44 20.49 12.29
C PHE A 41 26.74 21.84 12.52
N GLY A 42 26.45 22.17 13.78
CA GLY A 42 25.89 23.45 14.20
C GLY A 42 24.60 23.86 13.49
N TYR A 43 24.28 25.15 13.58
CA TYR A 43 23.11 25.74 12.89
C TYR A 43 23.25 25.70 11.37
N ALA A 44 24.46 25.91 10.85
CA ALA A 44 24.70 25.91 9.41
C ALA A 44 24.37 24.55 8.78
N GLY A 45 24.87 23.46 9.37
CA GLY A 45 24.55 22.09 8.94
C GLY A 45 23.06 21.81 9.00
N ALA A 46 22.37 22.24 10.07
CA ALA A 46 20.93 22.01 10.23
C ALA A 46 20.09 22.73 9.16
N PHE A 47 20.48 23.95 8.78
CA PHE A 47 19.78 24.66 7.70
C PHE A 47 20.07 24.03 6.33
N TYR A 48 21.30 23.57 6.07
CA TYR A 48 21.61 22.84 4.84
C TYR A 48 20.85 21.51 4.74
N THR A 49 20.62 20.79 5.85
CA THR A 49 19.80 19.58 5.83
C THR A 49 18.34 19.87 5.58
N PHE A 50 17.74 20.90 6.20
CA PHE A 50 16.37 21.30 5.87
C PHE A 50 16.23 21.73 4.42
N PHE A 51 17.20 22.49 3.90
CA PHE A 51 17.25 22.84 2.48
C PHE A 51 17.33 21.59 1.59
N GLY A 52 18.19 20.63 1.92
CA GLY A 52 18.31 19.37 1.18
C GLY A 52 17.01 18.55 1.20
N ILE A 53 16.38 18.41 2.36
CA ILE A 53 15.12 17.68 2.51
C ILE A 53 14.00 18.38 1.70
N ALA A 54 13.90 19.71 1.78
CA ALA A 54 12.92 20.47 1.01
C ALA A 54 13.17 20.37 -0.50
N PHE A 55 14.43 20.46 -0.93
CA PHE A 55 14.79 20.36 -2.34
C PHE A 55 14.52 18.97 -2.90
N LEU A 56 14.76 17.91 -2.13
CA LEU A 56 14.40 16.53 -2.50
C LEU A 56 12.89 16.27 -2.45
N ALA A 57 12.16 16.95 -1.56
CA ALA A 57 10.71 16.83 -1.48
C ALA A 57 10.01 17.34 -2.74
N ILE A 58 10.52 18.38 -3.41
CA ILE A 58 9.93 18.93 -4.64
C ILE A 58 9.80 17.89 -5.78
N PRO A 59 10.88 17.22 -6.24
CA PRO A 59 10.77 16.20 -7.27
C PRO A 59 10.01 14.97 -6.78
N LEU A 60 10.10 14.61 -5.48
CA LEU A 60 9.28 13.54 -4.91
C LEU A 60 7.79 13.86 -4.94
N THR A 61 7.39 15.10 -4.64
CA THR A 61 6.00 15.52 -4.76
C THR A 61 5.55 15.47 -6.21
N TRP A 62 6.37 15.97 -7.14
CA TRP A 62 6.02 15.93 -8.57
C TRP A 62 5.90 14.50 -9.12
N PHE A 63 6.76 13.57 -8.68
CA PHE A 63 6.77 12.19 -9.16
C PHE A 63 5.80 11.26 -8.42
N CYS A 64 5.59 11.45 -7.13
CA CYS A 64 4.78 10.54 -6.31
C CYS A 64 3.37 11.06 -6.02
N VAL A 65 3.13 12.37 -6.12
CA VAL A 65 1.81 12.98 -5.90
C VAL A 65 1.24 13.39 -7.24
N PHE A 66 0.66 12.41 -7.93
CA PHE A 66 -0.07 12.65 -9.17
C PHE A 66 -1.41 13.34 -8.86
N ASP A 67 -1.76 14.31 -9.70
CA ASP A 67 -3.06 14.98 -9.60
C ASP A 67 -4.15 14.01 -10.08
N ASN A 68 -5.12 13.73 -9.22
CA ASN A 68 -6.24 12.86 -9.55
C ASN A 68 -7.44 13.73 -9.92
N ASN A 69 -7.81 13.71 -11.21
CA ASN A 69 -8.94 14.47 -11.75
C ASN A 69 -10.25 13.66 -11.75
N VAL A 70 -10.25 12.44 -11.21
CA VAL A 70 -11.41 11.56 -11.18
C VAL A 70 -12.24 11.87 -9.94
N PRO A 71 -13.57 12.08 -10.07
CA PRO A 71 -14.44 12.31 -8.92
C PRO A 71 -14.50 11.07 -8.01
N ILE A 72 -14.76 11.29 -6.71
CA ILE A 72 -14.76 10.23 -5.67
C ILE A 72 -15.67 9.06 -6.04
N GLU A 73 -16.83 9.32 -6.65
CA GLU A 73 -17.79 8.28 -7.01
C GLU A 73 -17.23 7.30 -8.04
N GLU A 74 -16.48 7.80 -9.02
CA GLU A 74 -15.86 6.98 -10.06
C GLU A 74 -14.65 6.21 -9.53
N MET A 75 -13.88 6.82 -8.61
CA MET A 75 -12.75 6.18 -7.93
C MET A 75 -13.22 5.05 -6.99
N ASP A 76 -14.31 5.26 -6.25
CA ASP A 76 -14.91 4.23 -5.41
C ASP A 76 -15.48 3.09 -6.29
N ALA A 77 -16.16 3.41 -7.39
CA ALA A 77 -16.69 2.42 -8.31
C ALA A 77 -15.59 1.54 -8.95
N GLU A 78 -14.48 2.15 -9.39
CA GLU A 78 -13.32 1.40 -9.92
C GLU A 78 -12.69 0.50 -8.86
N PHE A 79 -12.59 1.00 -7.62
CA PHE A 79 -12.07 0.23 -6.49
C PHE A 79 -12.95 -0.99 -6.18
N TYR A 80 -14.27 -0.84 -6.12
CA TYR A 80 -15.20 -1.96 -5.92
C TYR A 80 -15.18 -2.95 -7.10
N LYS A 81 -15.04 -2.47 -8.34
CA LYS A 81 -14.89 -3.35 -9.52
C LYS A 81 -13.62 -4.21 -9.43
N LYS A 82 -12.50 -3.63 -9.00
CA LYS A 82 -11.24 -4.37 -8.79
C LYS A 82 -11.33 -5.38 -7.64
N LEU A 83 -12.00 -5.01 -6.54
CA LEU A 83 -12.27 -5.92 -5.42
C LEU A 83 -13.12 -7.12 -5.86
N ASN A 84 -14.26 -6.87 -6.50
CA ASN A 84 -15.18 -7.94 -6.93
C ASN A 84 -14.56 -8.82 -8.03
N GLY A 85 -13.73 -8.25 -8.92
CA GLY A 85 -12.98 -9.02 -9.90
C GLY A 85 -11.90 -9.92 -9.28
N ALA A 86 -11.29 -9.51 -8.16
CA ALA A 86 -10.37 -10.35 -7.40
C ALA A 86 -11.08 -11.51 -6.71
N ASP A 87 -12.31 -11.30 -6.24
CA ASP A 87 -13.17 -12.37 -5.70
C ASP A 87 -13.57 -13.38 -6.77
N GLU A 88 -13.89 -12.94 -8.00
CA GLU A 88 -14.20 -13.86 -9.10
C GLU A 88 -12.98 -14.71 -9.50
N PHE A 89 -11.79 -14.12 -9.64
CA PHE A 89 -10.55 -14.87 -9.93
C PHE A 89 -10.20 -15.87 -8.81
N THR A 90 -10.41 -15.47 -7.56
CA THR A 90 -10.15 -16.32 -6.39
C THR A 90 -11.19 -17.44 -6.30
N ARG A 91 -12.47 -17.14 -6.52
CA ARG A 91 -13.56 -18.14 -6.64
C ARG A 91 -13.29 -19.12 -7.75
N GLU A 92 -12.92 -18.67 -8.94
CA GLU A 92 -12.60 -19.56 -10.05
C GLU A 92 -11.35 -20.39 -9.76
N SER A 93 -10.33 -19.83 -9.12
CA SER A 93 -9.16 -20.60 -8.69
C SER A 93 -9.53 -21.68 -7.66
N PHE A 94 -10.39 -21.38 -6.68
CA PHE A 94 -10.85 -22.38 -5.71
C PHE A 94 -11.82 -23.41 -6.33
N ALA A 95 -12.72 -22.98 -7.21
CA ALA A 95 -13.67 -23.86 -7.91
C ALA A 95 -12.97 -24.78 -8.91
N SER A 96 -12.02 -24.24 -9.69
CA SER A 96 -11.15 -25.02 -10.59
C SER A 96 -10.34 -26.05 -9.80
N LYS A 97 -9.73 -25.64 -8.69
CA LYS A 97 -8.91 -26.54 -7.87
C LYS A 97 -9.75 -27.61 -7.17
N GLY A 98 -10.98 -27.28 -6.76
CA GLY A 98 -11.96 -28.25 -6.26
C GLY A 98 -12.41 -29.24 -7.33
N ALA A 99 -12.71 -28.76 -8.54
CA ALA A 99 -13.09 -29.61 -9.67
C ALA A 99 -11.95 -30.51 -10.16
N GLU A 100 -10.71 -30.02 -10.12
CA GLU A 100 -9.52 -30.81 -10.45
C GLU A 100 -9.26 -31.90 -9.39
N MET A 101 -9.43 -31.56 -8.11
CA MET A 101 -9.31 -32.51 -7.00
C MET A 101 -10.38 -33.61 -7.07
N ASP A 102 -11.65 -33.28 -7.38
CA ASP A 102 -12.71 -34.27 -7.59
C ASP A 102 -12.44 -35.17 -8.80
N LYS A 103 -11.84 -34.63 -9.87
CA LYS A 103 -11.45 -35.39 -11.06
C LYS A 103 -10.28 -36.35 -10.76
N GLU A 104 -9.32 -35.92 -9.96
CA GLU A 104 -8.18 -36.75 -9.53
C GLU A 104 -8.63 -37.86 -8.57
N ILE A 105 -9.53 -37.55 -7.63
CA ILE A 105 -10.13 -38.53 -6.71
C ILE A 105 -11.01 -39.52 -7.48
N GLY A 106 -11.82 -39.06 -8.43
CA GLY A 106 -12.65 -39.92 -9.29
C GLY A 106 -11.81 -40.84 -10.18
N TYR A 107 -10.70 -40.33 -10.74
CA TYR A 107 -9.74 -41.13 -11.50
C TYR A 107 -9.10 -42.21 -10.61
N LYS A 108 -8.62 -41.86 -9.41
CA LYS A 108 -8.05 -42.80 -8.43
C LYS A 108 -9.06 -43.86 -7.97
N ALA A 109 -10.32 -43.49 -7.74
CA ALA A 109 -11.38 -44.41 -7.33
C ALA A 109 -11.73 -45.42 -8.44
N SER A 110 -11.77 -44.98 -9.70
CA SER A 110 -12.12 -45.82 -10.85
C SER A 110 -11.05 -46.85 -11.24
N ILE A 111 -9.78 -46.65 -10.83
CA ILE A 111 -8.65 -47.51 -11.21
C ILE A 111 -8.32 -48.56 -10.14
N THR A 112 -9.03 -48.60 -9.01
CA THR A 112 -8.82 -49.68 -8.03
C THR A 112 -9.33 -51.00 -8.65
N PRO A 113 -8.45 -51.95 -9.01
CA PRO A 113 -8.91 -53.23 -9.52
C PRO A 113 -9.62 -53.94 -8.38
N ASN A 114 -10.86 -54.36 -8.62
CA ASN A 114 -11.58 -55.26 -7.73
C ASN A 114 -10.84 -56.61 -7.73
N VAL A 115 -9.87 -56.76 -6.83
CA VAL A 115 -9.28 -58.06 -6.53
C VAL A 115 -10.25 -58.75 -5.57
N SER A 116 -11.33 -59.26 -6.13
CA SER A 116 -12.15 -60.29 -5.50
C SER A 116 -11.36 -61.60 -5.54
N ALA A 117 -10.77 -61.96 -4.41
CA ALA A 117 -10.25 -63.29 -4.11
C ALA A 117 -10.63 -63.64 -2.67
#